data_AF-A0A091AHL1-F1
#
_entry.id   AF-A0A091AHL1-F1
#
_cell.length_a   1.000
_cell.length_b   1.000
_cell.length_c   1.000
_cell.angle_alpha   90.00
_cell.angle_beta   90.00
_cell.angle_gamma   90.00
#
_symmetry.space_group_name_H-M   'P 1'
#
loop_
_entity.id
_entity.type
_entity.pdbx_description
1 polymer ?
#
loop_
_entity_poly.entity_id
_entity_poly.type
_entity_poly.pdbx_seq_one_letter_code
_entity_poly.pdbx_strand_id
1 'polypeptide(L)'
;MKRVAAIALITGTLFSGAAAADFDIGISGSEKGISGLSLSIGDYYRVPHSEIIVIERAIPREEMSVVYLLSRRAHRDAQFIADLRLRGLSWWDITIRLGLDPHTLYVVDSHRHSGPPYGKAYGYYKEGKKHRLRDDEIVELSNVRFLSKYHRVSADDVIDQRRKGERYMNIDEHYRSKKGPSNFQEKRYEDRGSKGYDDRGAKGGKPSQERGAKGHGNSKGSER
;
A
#
# COMPACT_ATOMS: atom_id res chain seq x y z
N MET A 1 23.56 -71.41 28.64
CA MET A 1 22.12 -71.66 28.92
C MET A 1 21.33 -70.40 28.60
N LYS A 2 20.25 -70.54 27.82
CA LYS A 2 19.25 -69.52 27.50
C LYS A 2 18.60 -69.04 28.82
N ARG A 3 18.18 -67.79 29.02
CA ARG A 3 16.92 -67.16 28.54
C ARG A 3 16.86 -65.71 29.06
N VAL A 4 16.70 -64.71 28.19
CA VAL A 4 15.45 -63.97 27.87
C VAL A 4 15.35 -62.63 28.60
N ALA A 5 15.18 -61.58 27.80
CA ALA A 5 15.03 -60.17 28.12
C ALA A 5 13.69 -59.83 28.79
N ALA A 6 13.65 -58.69 29.47
CA ALA A 6 12.43 -57.89 29.63
C ALA A 6 12.78 -56.41 29.50
N ILE A 7 12.25 -55.81 28.44
CA ILE A 7 12.32 -54.42 28.05
C ILE A 7 11.34 -53.63 28.91
N ALA A 8 11.77 -52.50 29.48
CA ALA A 8 10.87 -51.46 29.97
C ALA A 8 11.33 -50.11 29.40
N LEU A 9 10.73 -49.75 28.26
CA LEU A 9 10.81 -48.43 27.66
C LEU A 9 9.84 -47.51 28.42
N ILE A 10 10.37 -46.62 29.25
CA ILE A 10 9.59 -45.51 29.81
C ILE A 10 9.80 -44.30 28.90
N THR A 11 8.95 -44.20 27.89
CA THR A 11 8.75 -42.98 27.09
C THR A 11 8.02 -41.95 27.95
N GLY A 12 8.77 -41.14 28.68
CA GLY A 12 8.25 -39.93 29.32
C GLY A 12 8.21 -38.77 28.33
N THR A 13 7.13 -38.64 27.57
CA THR A 13 6.81 -37.40 26.85
C THR A 13 6.48 -36.31 27.87
N LEU A 14 7.45 -35.43 28.15
CA LEU A 14 7.18 -34.13 28.75
C LEU A 14 6.49 -33.28 27.68
N PHE A 15 5.16 -33.34 27.65
CA PHE A 15 4.35 -32.29 27.04
C PHE A 15 4.55 -31.03 27.88
N SER A 16 5.48 -30.17 27.48
CA SER A 16 5.46 -28.77 27.89
C SER A 16 4.22 -28.14 27.29
N GLY A 17 3.14 -28.09 28.07
CA GLY A 17 1.99 -27.28 27.73
C GLY A 17 2.45 -25.85 27.52
N ALA A 18 2.26 -25.32 26.31
CA ALA A 18 2.35 -23.89 26.10
C ALA A 18 1.27 -23.26 26.98
N ALA A 19 1.70 -22.56 28.04
CA ALA A 19 0.81 -21.68 28.77
C ALA A 19 0.32 -20.63 27.77
N ALA A 20 -0.93 -20.77 27.33
CA ALA A 20 -1.65 -19.69 26.67
C ALA A 20 -1.83 -18.61 27.74
N ALA A 21 -0.92 -17.65 27.77
CA ALA A 21 -1.14 -16.43 28.52
C ALA A 21 -2.26 -15.67 27.82
N ASP A 22 -3.45 -15.71 28.38
CA ASP A 22 -4.54 -14.80 28.05
C ASP A 22 -4.09 -13.39 28.43
N PHE A 23 -3.53 -12.67 27.47
CA PHE A 23 -3.27 -11.25 27.61
C PHE A 23 -4.57 -10.51 27.32
N ASP A 24 -5.26 -10.12 28.38
CA ASP A 24 -6.38 -9.17 28.32
C ASP A 24 -5.80 -7.79 27.94
N ILE A 25 -5.59 -7.57 26.64
CA ILE A 25 -5.11 -6.30 26.10
C ILE A 25 -6.29 -5.33 26.14
N GLY A 26 -6.41 -4.61 27.25
CA GLY A 26 -7.29 -3.47 27.36
C GLY A 26 -6.93 -2.44 26.29
N ILE A 27 -7.85 -2.21 25.35
CA ILE A 27 -7.81 -1.10 24.39
C ILE A 27 -8.07 0.19 25.19
N SER A 28 -7.05 0.65 25.91
CA SER A 28 -7.08 1.90 26.66
C SER A 28 -6.33 2.96 25.88
N GLY A 29 -7.03 4.02 25.49
CA GLY A 29 -6.47 5.23 24.90
C GLY A 29 -5.68 6.06 25.91
N SER A 30 -4.62 5.50 26.50
CA SER A 30 -3.69 6.21 27.37
C SER A 30 -2.28 5.60 27.37
N GLU A 31 -1.29 6.41 27.73
CA GLU A 31 0.17 6.32 27.51
C GLU A 31 0.91 5.05 27.99
N LYS A 32 0.21 4.00 28.47
CA LYS A 32 0.83 2.75 28.96
C LYS A 32 0.29 1.48 28.29
N GLY A 33 -0.61 1.57 27.30
CA GLY A 33 -1.18 0.43 26.57
C GLY A 33 -0.75 0.35 25.09
N ILE A 34 -1.04 -0.79 24.44
CA ILE A 34 -0.88 -0.93 22.98
C ILE A 34 -1.87 0.02 22.30
N SER A 35 -1.36 0.81 21.35
CA SER A 35 -2.22 1.74 20.63
C SER A 35 -3.16 1.04 19.66
N GLY A 36 -4.32 1.63 19.40
CA GLY A 36 -5.24 1.14 18.36
C GLY A 36 -4.54 0.97 17.01
N LEU A 37 -3.66 1.92 16.64
CA LEU A 37 -2.88 1.85 15.40
C LEU A 37 -1.94 0.63 15.37
N SER A 38 -1.25 0.34 16.48
CA SER A 38 -0.35 -0.81 16.61
C SER A 38 -1.11 -2.14 16.47
N LEU A 39 -2.32 -2.23 17.04
CA LEU A 39 -3.21 -3.39 16.87
C LEU A 39 -3.62 -3.54 15.40
N SER A 40 -4.09 -2.46 14.77
CA SER A 40 -4.49 -2.45 13.36
C SER A 40 -3.35 -2.87 12.42
N ILE A 41 -2.11 -2.44 12.71
CA ILE A 41 -0.91 -2.87 11.99
C ILE A 41 -0.67 -4.37 12.17
N GLY A 42 -0.72 -4.88 13.40
CA GLY A 42 -0.57 -6.31 13.71
C GLY A 42 -1.56 -7.17 12.93
N ASP A 43 -2.85 -6.80 12.95
CA ASP A 43 -3.91 -7.47 12.20
C ASP A 43 -3.64 -7.47 10.69
N TYR A 44 -3.31 -6.30 10.12
CA TYR A 44 -3.09 -6.16 8.69
C TYR A 44 -1.87 -6.95 8.20
N TYR A 45 -0.77 -6.89 8.96
CA TYR A 45 0.45 -7.60 8.63
C TYR A 45 0.45 -9.06 9.09
N ARG A 46 -0.58 -9.49 9.84
CA ARG A 46 -0.71 -10.83 10.43
C ARG A 46 0.48 -11.18 11.33
N VAL A 47 0.82 -10.23 12.19
CA VAL A 47 1.96 -10.32 13.12
C VAL A 47 1.44 -10.35 14.55
N PRO A 48 1.97 -11.21 15.44
CA PRO A 48 1.57 -11.24 16.84
C PRO A 48 1.82 -9.90 17.55
N HIS A 49 0.88 -9.50 18.41
CA HIS A 49 1.00 -8.24 19.15
C HIS A 49 2.26 -8.14 20.02
N SER A 50 2.74 -9.27 20.56
CA SER A 50 3.98 -9.31 21.33
C SER A 50 5.19 -8.85 20.52
N GLU A 51 5.24 -9.16 19.22
CA GLU A 51 6.31 -8.71 18.33
C GLU A 51 6.19 -7.20 18.07
N ILE A 52 4.97 -6.71 17.80
CA ILE A 52 4.71 -5.27 17.60
C ILE A 52 5.25 -4.44 18.77
N ILE A 53 4.95 -4.85 20.02
CA ILE A 53 5.41 -4.17 21.23
C ILE A 53 6.94 -4.10 21.30
N VAL A 54 7.64 -5.18 20.90
CA VAL A 54 9.10 -5.22 20.93
C VAL A 54 9.69 -4.22 19.95
N ILE A 55 9.19 -4.21 18.71
CA ILE A 55 9.68 -3.29 17.67
C ILE A 55 9.34 -1.82 18.01
N GLU A 56 8.15 -1.56 18.55
CA GLU A 56 7.68 -0.20 18.89
C GLU A 56 8.52 0.49 19.98
N ARG A 57 9.29 -0.27 20.77
CA ARG A 57 10.24 0.30 21.75
C ARG A 57 11.43 0.99 21.08
N ALA A 58 11.75 0.62 19.85
CA ALA A 58 12.93 1.11 19.13
C ALA A 58 12.55 1.97 17.91
N ILE A 59 11.42 1.68 17.28
CA ILE A 59 10.95 2.36 16.07
C ILE A 59 9.71 3.19 16.39
N PRO A 60 9.65 4.47 15.96
CA PRO A 60 8.47 5.30 16.16
C PRO A 60 7.23 4.65 15.56
N ARG A 61 6.10 4.76 16.27
CA ARG A 61 4.82 4.14 15.90
C ARG A 61 4.40 4.41 14.45
N GLU A 62 4.62 5.63 13.97
CA GLU A 62 4.24 6.02 12.60
C GLU A 62 5.09 5.32 11.54
N GLU A 63 6.32 4.91 11.85
CA GLU A 63 7.20 4.19 10.93
C GLU A 63 6.95 2.67 10.92
N MET A 64 6.15 2.15 11.85
CA MET A 64 5.88 0.71 11.99
C MET A 64 5.28 0.10 10.72
N SER A 65 4.41 0.85 10.02
CA SER A 65 3.85 0.39 8.75
C SER A 65 4.91 0.17 7.66
N VAL A 66 6.00 0.94 7.68
CA VAL A 66 7.16 0.78 6.78
C VAL A 66 7.94 -0.47 7.13
N VAL A 67 8.22 -0.69 8.42
CA VAL A 67 8.94 -1.87 8.93
C VAL A 67 8.27 -3.15 8.44
N TYR A 68 6.96 -3.27 8.68
CA TYR A 68 6.22 -4.48 8.32
C TYR A 68 5.94 -4.61 6.83
N LEU A 69 5.82 -3.49 6.10
CA LEU A 69 5.78 -3.51 4.65
C LEU A 69 7.06 -4.13 4.09
N LEU A 70 8.23 -3.67 4.54
CA LEU A 70 9.53 -4.14 4.09
C LEU A 70 9.81 -5.58 4.51
N SER A 71 9.51 -5.93 5.77
CA SER A 71 9.62 -7.29 6.29
C SER A 71 8.84 -8.27 5.41
N ARG A 72 7.57 -7.97 5.13
CA ARG A 72 6.72 -8.80 4.26
C ARG A 72 7.23 -8.87 2.83
N ARG A 73 7.74 -7.76 2.27
CA ARG A 73 8.16 -7.70 0.86
C ARG A 73 9.51 -8.34 0.60
N ALA A 74 10.42 -8.26 1.56
CA ALA A 74 11.76 -8.84 1.50
C ALA A 74 11.82 -10.26 2.10
N HIS A 75 10.75 -10.73 2.72
CA HIS A 75 10.72 -11.98 3.50
C HIS A 75 11.83 -12.02 4.56
N ARG A 76 11.96 -10.91 5.31
CA ARG A 76 12.93 -10.74 6.40
C ARG A 76 12.20 -10.43 7.70
N ASP A 77 12.81 -10.80 8.81
CA ASP A 77 12.29 -10.51 10.14
C ASP A 77 12.15 -9.00 10.39
N ALA A 78 11.11 -8.58 11.13
CA ALA A 78 10.88 -7.17 11.43
C ALA A 78 12.02 -6.56 12.26
N GLN A 79 12.63 -7.33 13.17
CA GLN A 79 13.80 -6.92 13.94
C GLN A 79 14.99 -6.64 13.02
N PHE A 80 15.19 -7.44 11.97
CA PHE A 80 16.25 -7.19 11.00
C PHE A 80 16.06 -5.84 10.29
N ILE A 81 14.81 -5.49 9.96
CA ILE A 81 14.50 -4.19 9.35
C ILE A 81 14.72 -3.05 10.35
N ALA A 82 14.26 -3.22 11.60
CA ALA A 82 14.46 -2.26 12.68
C ALA A 82 15.95 -2.01 12.96
N ASP A 83 16.77 -3.07 12.98
CA ASP A 83 18.21 -2.97 13.19
C ASP A 83 18.90 -2.15 12.08
N LEU A 84 18.44 -2.27 10.83
CA LEU A 84 18.96 -1.43 9.74
C LEU A 84 18.59 0.05 9.97
N ARG A 85 17.37 0.32 10.44
CA ARG A 85 16.92 1.67 10.77
C ARG A 85 17.73 2.28 11.92
N LEU A 86 17.97 1.51 12.98
CA LEU A 86 18.75 1.93 14.14
C LEU A 86 20.23 2.19 13.83
N ARG A 87 20.77 1.58 12.77
CA ARG A 87 22.11 1.90 12.24
C ARG A 87 22.17 3.24 11.48
N GLY A 88 21.05 3.97 11.40
CA GLY A 88 20.98 5.28 10.76
C GLY A 88 20.72 5.23 9.26
N LEU A 89 20.33 4.07 8.70
CA LEU A 89 19.94 4.01 7.29
C LEU A 89 18.55 4.65 7.11
N SER A 90 18.38 5.40 6.03
CA SER A 90 17.07 5.91 5.63
C SER A 90 16.18 4.78 5.13
N TRP A 91 14.86 4.96 5.15
CA TRP A 91 13.93 3.96 4.63
C TRP A 91 14.18 3.65 3.16
N TRP A 92 14.58 4.66 2.39
CA TRP A 92 15.01 4.49 1.01
C TRP A 92 16.22 3.56 0.89
N ASP A 93 17.28 3.81 1.66
CA ASP A 93 18.51 3.01 1.58
C ASP A 93 18.30 1.59 2.08
N ILE A 94 17.47 1.41 3.10
CA ILE A 94 17.02 0.08 3.54
C ILE A 94 16.31 -0.64 2.40
N THR A 95 15.37 0.02 1.74
CA THR A 95 14.60 -0.57 0.63
C THR A 95 15.53 -1.07 -0.49
N ILE A 96 16.49 -0.24 -0.92
CA ILE A 96 17.48 -0.62 -1.94
C ILE A 96 18.37 -1.76 -1.44
N ARG A 97 18.85 -1.70 -0.19
CA ARG A 97 19.70 -2.74 0.40
C ARG A 97 19.02 -4.10 0.46
N LEU A 98 17.70 -4.13 0.59
CA LEU A 98 16.88 -5.34 0.55
C LEU A 98 16.65 -5.87 -0.88
N GLY A 99 17.17 -5.18 -1.91
CA GLY A 99 16.95 -5.53 -3.32
C GLY A 99 15.55 -5.17 -3.82
N LEU A 100 14.83 -4.29 -3.12
CA LEU A 100 13.51 -3.82 -3.51
C LEU A 100 13.65 -2.52 -4.30
N ASP A 101 12.77 -2.31 -5.30
CA ASP A 101 12.69 -1.03 -6.00
C ASP A 101 11.74 -0.08 -5.24
N PRO A 102 12.26 1.01 -4.63
CA PRO A 102 11.41 1.98 -3.94
C PRO A 102 10.31 2.54 -4.84
N HIS A 103 10.56 2.61 -6.15
CA HIS A 103 9.67 3.28 -7.07
C HIS A 103 8.38 2.53 -7.37
N THR A 104 8.39 1.22 -7.16
CA THR A 104 7.21 0.37 -7.33
C THR A 104 6.57 0.03 -5.98
N LEU A 105 7.35 0.15 -4.90
CA LEU A 105 6.90 -0.20 -3.56
C LEU A 105 6.05 0.91 -2.92
N TYR A 106 6.50 2.16 -3.03
CA TYR A 106 5.87 3.32 -2.40
C TYR A 106 5.01 4.07 -3.41
N VAL A 107 3.96 3.41 -3.89
CA VAL A 107 2.99 3.98 -4.83
C VAL A 107 1.59 3.90 -4.23
N VAL A 108 0.90 5.05 -4.24
CA VAL A 108 -0.49 5.20 -3.83
C VAL A 108 -1.24 5.92 -4.96
N ASP A 109 -2.25 5.26 -5.49
CA ASP A 109 -3.15 5.86 -6.48
C ASP A 109 -4.08 6.86 -5.79
N SER A 110 -3.87 8.13 -6.11
CA SER A 110 -4.71 9.25 -5.67
C SER A 110 -5.32 9.91 -6.90
N HIS A 111 -6.64 10.11 -6.88
CA HIS A 111 -7.37 10.78 -7.95
C HIS A 111 -7.70 12.22 -7.62
N ARG A 112 -7.70 12.59 -6.32
CA ARG A 112 -7.96 13.96 -5.86
C ARG A 112 -6.71 14.79 -5.60
N HIS A 113 -5.55 14.16 -5.44
CA HIS A 113 -4.31 14.85 -5.11
C HIS A 113 -3.23 14.62 -6.18
N SER A 114 -2.68 15.73 -6.68
CA SER A 114 -1.56 15.75 -7.62
C SER A 114 -0.35 16.38 -6.93
N GLY A 115 0.83 15.81 -7.16
CA GLY A 115 2.10 16.27 -6.59
C GLY A 115 2.64 15.36 -5.48
N PRO A 116 3.96 15.40 -5.21
CA PRO A 116 4.58 14.52 -4.22
C PRO A 116 3.96 14.66 -2.81
N PRO A 117 3.90 13.57 -2.03
CA PRO A 117 4.28 12.21 -2.41
C PRO A 117 3.21 11.46 -3.24
N TYR A 118 2.06 12.08 -3.54
CA TYR A 118 0.89 11.42 -4.10
C TYR A 118 0.76 11.46 -5.64
N GLY A 119 -0.11 10.59 -6.14
CA GLY A 119 -0.57 10.61 -7.51
C GLY A 119 0.53 10.33 -8.54
N LYS A 120 0.28 10.71 -9.79
CA LYS A 120 1.18 10.47 -10.93
C LYS A 120 2.53 11.21 -10.85
N ALA A 121 2.75 12.03 -9.82
CA ALA A 121 3.99 12.77 -9.63
C ALA A 121 5.21 11.84 -9.57
N TYR A 122 5.04 10.64 -8.99
CA TYR A 122 6.15 9.71 -8.82
C TYR A 122 6.49 8.91 -10.10
N GLY A 123 5.54 8.76 -11.03
CA GLY A 123 5.71 8.03 -12.30
C GLY A 123 6.05 8.89 -13.52
N TYR A 124 6.08 10.22 -13.40
CA TYR A 124 6.25 11.17 -14.52
C TYR A 124 7.49 12.07 -14.39
N TYR A 125 8.53 11.65 -13.69
CA TYR A 125 9.78 12.40 -13.73
C TYR A 125 10.45 12.24 -15.10
N LYS A 126 10.59 13.39 -15.77
CA LYS A 126 11.28 13.56 -17.05
C LYS A 126 12.63 12.87 -17.06
N GLU A 127 12.99 12.35 -18.23
CA GLU A 127 14.25 11.68 -18.55
C GLU A 127 15.43 12.20 -17.73
N GLY A 128 16.02 11.32 -16.91
CA GLY A 128 17.33 11.53 -16.28
C GLY A 128 17.36 11.80 -14.77
N LYS A 129 16.23 12.02 -14.07
CA LYS A 129 16.24 12.24 -12.61
C LYS A 129 15.19 11.41 -11.88
N LYS A 130 15.57 10.21 -11.44
CA LYS A 130 14.79 9.40 -10.48
C LYS A 130 14.69 10.15 -9.15
N HIS A 131 13.48 10.51 -8.74
CA HIS A 131 13.26 11.25 -7.49
C HIS A 131 13.39 10.31 -6.29
N ARG A 132 14.31 10.65 -5.38
CA ARG A 132 14.47 9.96 -4.09
C ARG A 132 13.43 10.48 -3.11
N LEU A 133 12.59 9.57 -2.60
CA LEU A 133 11.67 9.87 -1.51
C LEU A 133 12.46 10.07 -0.21
N ARG A 134 12.04 11.07 0.55
CA ARG A 134 12.47 11.26 1.93
C ARG A 134 11.76 10.27 2.86
N ASP A 135 12.28 10.13 4.07
CA ASP A 135 11.72 9.20 5.06
C ASP A 135 10.28 9.58 5.42
N ASP A 136 9.96 10.86 5.59
CA ASP A 136 8.61 11.36 5.87
C ASP A 136 7.62 10.99 4.76
N GLU A 137 8.05 11.05 3.49
CA GLU A 137 7.23 10.67 2.35
C GLU A 137 6.99 9.15 2.27
N ILE A 138 8.02 8.35 2.60
CA ILE A 138 7.89 6.89 2.66
C ILE A 138 6.94 6.48 3.78
N VAL A 139 7.06 7.11 4.95
CA VAL A 139 6.18 6.91 6.10
C VAL A 139 4.74 7.29 5.74
N GLU A 140 4.54 8.43 5.09
CA GLU A 140 3.23 8.87 4.61
C GLU A 140 2.60 7.86 3.65
N LEU A 141 3.30 7.49 2.58
CA LEU A 141 2.79 6.56 1.57
C LEU A 141 2.50 5.17 2.15
N SER A 142 3.35 4.70 3.06
CA SER A 142 3.16 3.40 3.73
C SER A 142 1.93 3.41 4.63
N ASN A 143 1.72 4.47 5.42
CA ASN A 143 0.55 4.61 6.28
C ASN A 143 -0.74 4.80 5.48
N VAL A 144 -0.73 5.62 4.43
CA VAL A 144 -1.90 5.80 3.55
C VAL A 144 -2.32 4.47 2.92
N ARG A 145 -1.35 3.71 2.38
CA ARG A 145 -1.60 2.38 1.81
C ARG A 145 -2.15 1.41 2.85
N PHE A 146 -1.56 1.38 4.03
CA PHE A 146 -2.00 0.53 5.14
C PHE A 146 -3.42 0.86 5.56
N LEU A 147 -3.71 2.12 5.92
CA LEU A 147 -5.02 2.56 6.40
C LEU A 147 -6.11 2.37 5.35
N SER A 148 -5.84 2.73 4.10
CA SER A 148 -6.79 2.53 3.00
C SER A 148 -7.18 1.06 2.86
N LYS A 149 -6.19 0.15 2.85
CA LYS A 149 -6.44 -1.29 2.67
C LYS A 149 -7.06 -1.95 3.89
N TYR A 150 -6.59 -1.61 5.10
CA TYR A 150 -7.12 -2.17 6.34
C TYR A 150 -8.56 -1.71 6.59
N HIS A 151 -8.84 -0.42 6.36
CA HIS A 151 -10.17 0.12 6.58
C HIS A 151 -11.14 -0.06 5.41
N ARG A 152 -10.64 -0.41 4.22
CA ARG A 152 -11.40 -0.48 2.97
C ARG A 152 -12.01 0.86 2.57
N VAL A 153 -11.22 1.92 2.73
CA VAL A 153 -11.56 3.29 2.33
C VAL A 153 -10.61 3.75 1.23
N SER A 154 -10.98 4.78 0.47
CA SER A 154 -10.11 5.28 -0.59
C SER A 154 -8.83 5.89 -0.01
N ALA A 155 -7.72 5.80 -0.75
CA ALA A 155 -6.48 6.48 -0.36
C ALA A 155 -6.69 7.99 -0.26
N ASP A 156 -7.48 8.56 -1.17
CA ASP A 156 -7.85 9.98 -1.15
C ASP A 156 -8.53 10.38 0.17
N ASP A 157 -9.40 9.54 0.74
CA ASP A 157 -10.05 9.85 2.02
C ASP A 157 -9.06 9.84 3.20
N VAL A 158 -8.05 8.98 3.16
CA VAL A 158 -6.97 8.98 4.18
C VAL A 158 -6.10 10.22 4.02
N ILE A 159 -5.71 10.56 2.78
CA ILE A 159 -4.90 11.74 2.48
C ILE A 159 -5.63 13.02 2.90
N ASP A 160 -6.93 13.13 2.66
CA ASP A 160 -7.72 14.29 3.07
C ASP A 160 -7.73 14.48 4.59
N GLN A 161 -7.85 13.40 5.36
CA GLN A 161 -7.75 13.48 6.82
C GLN A 161 -6.36 13.92 7.25
N ARG A 162 -5.32 13.33 6.66
CA ARG A 162 -3.94 13.70 6.95
C ARG A 162 -3.67 15.18 6.69
N ARG A 163 -4.12 15.70 5.55
CA ARG A 163 -3.94 17.11 5.16
C ARG A 163 -4.66 18.10 6.08
N LYS A 164 -5.70 17.65 6.79
CA LYS A 164 -6.37 18.45 7.85
C LYS A 164 -5.56 18.51 9.15
N GLY A 165 -4.41 17.84 9.21
CA GLY A 165 -3.55 17.79 10.39
C GLY A 165 -3.79 16.58 11.29
N GLU A 166 -4.67 15.65 10.88
CA GLU A 166 -4.90 14.43 11.67
C GLU A 166 -3.65 13.54 11.71
N ARG A 167 -3.45 12.91 12.86
CA ARG A 167 -2.42 11.88 13.06
C ARG A 167 -2.98 10.53 12.62
N TYR A 168 -2.13 9.63 12.14
CA TYR A 168 -2.57 8.30 11.66
C TYR A 168 -3.35 7.50 12.71
N MET A 169 -2.99 7.65 13.98
CA MET A 169 -3.70 7.01 15.08
C MET A 169 -5.16 7.49 15.18
N ASN A 170 -5.41 8.78 15.01
CA ASN A 170 -6.75 9.35 15.01
C ASN A 170 -7.53 8.90 13.77
N ILE A 171 -6.86 8.83 12.61
CA ILE A 171 -7.48 8.37 11.36
C ILE A 171 -7.89 6.89 11.49
N ASP A 172 -7.02 6.06 12.05
CA ASP A 172 -7.30 4.65 12.35
C ASP A 172 -8.53 4.51 13.26
N GLU A 173 -8.53 5.22 14.39
CA GLU A 173 -9.62 5.21 15.35
C GLU A 173 -10.95 5.69 14.75
N HIS A 174 -10.90 6.73 13.92
CA HIS A 174 -12.06 7.25 13.20
C HIS A 174 -12.73 6.19 12.32
N TYR A 175 -11.96 5.43 11.56
CA TYR A 175 -12.53 4.39 10.70
C TYR A 175 -12.89 3.11 11.46
N ARG A 176 -12.21 2.81 12.57
CA ARG A 176 -12.52 1.67 13.44
C ARG A 176 -13.85 1.87 14.18
N SER A 177 -14.09 3.06 14.73
CA SER A 177 -15.34 3.41 15.44
C SER A 177 -16.56 3.42 14.52
N LYS A 178 -16.40 3.78 13.25
CA LYS A 178 -17.46 3.70 12.22
C LYS A 178 -17.89 2.29 11.86
N LYS A 179 -17.09 1.26 12.20
CA LYS A 179 -17.41 -0.16 11.96
C LYS A 179 -18.17 -0.84 13.11
N GLY A 180 -18.70 -0.07 14.06
CA GLY A 180 -19.64 -0.58 15.08
C GLY A 180 -20.90 -1.23 14.45
N PRO A 181 -21.69 -2.00 15.22
CA PRO A 181 -22.74 -2.86 14.70
C PRO A 181 -23.96 -2.06 14.21
N SER A 182 -23.86 -1.41 13.05
CA SER A 182 -25.00 -0.95 12.26
C SER A 182 -24.56 -0.53 10.86
N ASN A 183 -25.16 -1.19 9.86
CA ASN A 183 -25.36 -0.73 8.49
C ASN A 183 -24.11 -0.65 7.59
N PHE A 184 -23.67 -1.84 7.16
CA PHE A 184 -22.98 -2.00 5.87
C PHE A 184 -23.90 -1.57 4.72
N GLN A 185 -23.88 -0.29 4.36
CA GLN A 185 -24.20 0.13 3.00
C GLN A 185 -22.94 -0.06 2.17
N GLU A 186 -22.87 -1.22 1.50
CA GLU A 186 -21.86 -1.56 0.51
C GLU A 186 -21.95 -0.57 -0.66
N LYS A 187 -21.23 0.55 -0.58
CA LYS A 187 -20.91 1.34 -1.77
C LYS A 187 -19.83 0.59 -2.54
N ARG A 188 -20.27 -0.39 -3.32
CA ARG A 188 -19.54 -0.94 -4.46
C ARG A 188 -19.18 0.25 -5.35
N TYR A 189 -17.89 0.63 -5.36
CA TYR A 189 -17.38 1.56 -6.36
C TYR A 189 -17.49 0.84 -7.71
N GLU A 190 -18.59 1.09 -8.42
CA GLU A 190 -18.73 0.71 -9.81
C GLU A 190 -17.65 1.45 -10.60
N ASP A 191 -16.72 0.65 -11.12
CA ASP A 191 -15.92 0.94 -12.29
C ASP A 191 -16.83 1.48 -13.39
N ARG A 192 -16.91 2.82 -13.49
CA ARG A 192 -17.57 3.48 -14.62
C ARG A 192 -16.66 3.30 -15.82
N GLY A 193 -16.95 2.22 -16.54
CA GLY A 193 -16.44 1.92 -17.86
C GLY A 193 -16.40 3.17 -18.73
N SER A 194 -15.26 3.31 -19.38
CA SER A 194 -15.03 4.16 -20.54
C SER A 194 -16.25 4.13 -21.46
N LYS A 195 -16.98 5.25 -21.53
CA LYS A 195 -18.03 5.44 -22.55
C LYS A 195 -17.36 5.43 -23.91
N GLY A 196 -17.64 4.36 -24.67
CA GLY A 196 -17.38 4.27 -26.09
C GLY A 196 -18.04 5.42 -26.84
N TYR A 197 -17.26 6.04 -27.72
CA TYR A 197 -17.78 6.82 -28.83
C TYR A 197 -18.25 5.83 -29.90
N ASP A 198 -19.55 5.55 -29.91
CA ASP A 198 -20.21 4.88 -31.03
C ASP A 198 -20.83 5.96 -31.94
N ASP A 199 -20.13 6.26 -33.04
CA ASP A 199 -20.69 6.98 -34.19
C ASP A 199 -20.97 5.95 -35.30
N ARG A 200 -22.25 5.61 -35.50
CA ARG A 200 -22.72 4.89 -36.69
C ARG A 200 -24.17 5.26 -37.05
N GLY A 201 -24.33 5.66 -38.32
CA GLY A 201 -25.55 5.40 -39.11
C GLY A 201 -26.08 6.62 -39.88
N ALA A 202 -25.56 6.96 -41.07
CA ALA A 202 -25.83 6.36 -42.39
C ALA A 202 -27.26 6.57 -42.96
N LYS A 203 -27.34 7.23 -44.12
CA LYS A 203 -28.31 7.09 -45.25
C LYS A 203 -27.99 8.22 -46.25
N GLY A 204 -27.84 8.09 -47.56
CA GLY A 204 -27.99 7.00 -48.54
C GLY A 204 -28.26 7.65 -49.92
N GLY A 205 -27.66 7.15 -51.01
CA GLY A 205 -28.05 7.52 -52.39
C GLY A 205 -26.90 7.65 -53.41
N LYS A 206 -26.71 6.63 -54.26
CA LYS A 206 -26.10 6.70 -55.62
C LYS A 206 -27.27 6.72 -56.65
N PRO A 207 -27.11 6.86 -58.00
CA PRO A 207 -25.91 6.98 -58.86
C PRO A 207 -25.97 7.99 -60.06
N SER A 208 -24.85 8.07 -60.79
CA SER A 208 -24.70 8.12 -62.28
C SER A 208 -24.41 9.43 -63.05
N GLN A 209 -23.50 9.24 -64.03
CA GLN A 209 -23.33 9.88 -65.35
C GLN A 209 -22.45 11.15 -65.55
N GLU A 210 -21.32 10.88 -66.23
CA GLU A 210 -20.86 11.46 -67.51
C GLU A 210 -20.48 12.95 -67.68
N ARG A 211 -19.29 13.10 -68.30
CA ARG A 211 -18.82 14.14 -69.26
C ARG A 211 -18.37 15.51 -68.71
N GLY A 212 -17.18 15.91 -69.16
CA GLY A 212 -16.83 17.33 -69.30
C GLY A 212 -15.34 17.64 -69.21
N ALA A 213 -14.64 17.59 -70.34
CA ALA A 213 -13.30 18.14 -70.50
C ALA A 213 -13.28 19.68 -70.37
N LYS A 214 -12.15 20.22 -69.88
CA LYS A 214 -11.49 21.52 -70.17
C LYS A 214 -10.44 21.72 -69.06
N GLY A 215 -9.13 21.81 -69.27
CA GLY A 215 -8.39 22.39 -70.39
C GLY A 215 -8.08 23.86 -70.09
N HIS A 216 -6.91 24.15 -69.51
CA HIS A 216 -6.05 25.36 -69.58
C HIS A 216 -4.91 25.13 -68.55
N GLY A 217 -3.61 25.03 -68.89
CA GLY A 217 -2.77 26.02 -69.57
C GLY A 217 -2.52 27.21 -68.62
N ASN A 218 -1.32 27.67 -68.27
CA ASN A 218 0.02 27.48 -68.80
C ASN A 218 1.08 28.02 -67.80
N SER A 219 2.27 27.45 -67.86
CA SER A 219 3.64 28.03 -67.71
C SER A 219 4.00 29.23 -66.79
N LYS A 220 5.07 28.99 -66.02
CA LYS A 220 6.42 29.65 -66.01
C LYS A 220 6.63 31.10 -65.52
N GLY A 221 7.79 31.23 -64.86
CA GLY A 221 8.71 32.39 -64.87
C GLY A 221 8.71 33.15 -63.54
N SER A 222 9.66 32.94 -62.62
CA SER A 222 11.08 33.32 -62.58
C SER A 222 11.35 34.83 -62.55
N GLU A 223 12.34 35.18 -61.71
CA GLU A 223 13.04 36.47 -61.59
C GLU A 223 12.28 37.56 -60.82
N ARG A 224 12.80 38.19 -59.76
CA ARG A 224 14.16 38.45 -59.25
C ARG A 224 14.17 38.50 -57.72
#